data_AF-A0A7C5WJE0-F1
#
_entry.id   AF-A0A7C5WJE0-F1
#
_cell.length_a   1.000
_cell.length_b   1.000
_cell.length_c   1.000
_cell.angle_alpha   90.00
_cell.angle_beta   90.00
_cell.angle_gamma   90.00
#
_symmetry.space_group_name_H-M   'P 1'
#
loop_
_entity.id
_entity.type
_entity.pdbx_description
1 polymer ?
#
loop_
_entity_poly.entity_id
_entity_poly.type
_entity_poly.pdbx_seq_one_letter_code
_entity_poly.pdbx_strand_id
1 'polypeptide(L)'
;MACFIGMIAAALLAGCSHGLTVGQGAYRGPLIGVNSSGEWHELIARTPTPGWTFTLDAKRDILDAERVFVTLRRPNPIAAYPSTTVTMHLLTPVRTFVGIEVYARVVPFTGGDDTPYRPVVTPSTEP
;
A
#
# COMPACT_ATOMS: atom_id res chain seq x y z
N MET A 1 -44.14 -32.58 -37.00
CA MET A 1 -43.65 -33.54 -35.99
C MET A 1 -42.17 -33.24 -35.78
N ALA A 2 -41.82 -32.65 -34.62
CA ALA A 2 -40.53 -32.48 -33.92
C ALA A 2 -39.20 -32.44 -34.72
N CYS A 3 -38.16 -31.66 -34.40
CA CYS A 3 -37.72 -31.12 -33.12
C CYS A 3 -36.66 -30.03 -33.37
N PHE A 4 -36.77 -28.91 -32.65
CA PHE A 4 -35.76 -27.85 -32.53
C PHE A 4 -34.61 -28.30 -31.62
N ILE A 5 -33.34 -28.25 -32.06
CA ILE A 5 -32.13 -28.36 -31.21
C ILE A 5 -31.03 -27.56 -31.94
N GLY A 6 -30.31 -26.58 -31.41
CA GLY A 6 -30.13 -25.99 -30.08
C GLY A 6 -28.79 -25.23 -30.16
N MET A 7 -28.80 -23.93 -30.48
CA MET A 7 -28.59 -22.81 -29.56
C MET A 7 -27.56 -23.00 -28.42
N ILE A 8 -26.54 -22.13 -28.46
CA ILE A 8 -25.79 -21.52 -27.35
C ILE A 8 -24.58 -22.31 -26.82
N ALA A 9 -23.39 -21.93 -27.32
CA ALA A 9 -22.11 -22.12 -26.64
C ALA A 9 -21.35 -20.78 -26.62
N ALA A 10 -21.80 -19.85 -25.79
CA ALA A 10 -21.11 -18.57 -25.56
C ALA A 10 -21.43 -18.03 -24.16
N ALA A 11 -20.83 -18.61 -23.11
CA ALA A 11 -20.97 -18.10 -21.74
C ALA A 11 -19.88 -18.58 -20.76
N LEU A 12 -18.59 -18.57 -21.14
CA LEU A 12 -17.49 -18.87 -20.21
C LEU A 12 -16.43 -17.75 -20.16
N LEU A 13 -16.87 -16.50 -20.25
CA LEU A 13 -16.08 -15.34 -19.81
C LEU A 13 -16.82 -14.68 -18.64
N ALA A 14 -17.06 -15.45 -17.58
CA ALA A 14 -17.38 -14.88 -16.28
C ALA A 14 -16.09 -14.30 -15.70
N GLY A 15 -15.76 -13.08 -16.16
CA GLY A 15 -14.78 -12.24 -15.51
C GLY A 15 -15.27 -11.92 -14.11
N CYS A 16 -14.70 -12.59 -13.11
CA CYS A 16 -14.77 -12.14 -11.72
C CYS A 16 -13.93 -10.87 -11.59
N SER A 17 -14.41 -9.73 -12.10
CA SER A 17 -13.94 -8.43 -11.62
C SER A 17 -14.55 -8.23 -10.25
N HIS A 18 -13.92 -8.80 -9.21
CA HIS A 18 -14.18 -8.39 -7.84
C HIS A 18 -13.87 -6.90 -7.78
N GLY A 19 -14.94 -6.09 -7.82
CA GLY A 19 -14.86 -4.65 -7.70
C GLY A 19 -14.26 -4.31 -6.36
N LEU A 20 -12.96 -4.01 -6.35
CA LEU A 20 -12.33 -3.29 -5.26
C LEU A 20 -13.13 -1.99 -5.10
N THR A 21 -13.89 -1.89 -4.02
CA THR A 21 -14.39 -0.61 -3.53
C THR A 21 -13.16 0.25 -3.23
N VAL A 22 -12.77 1.06 -4.21
CA VAL A 22 -11.74 2.07 -4.08
C VAL A 22 -12.22 3.03 -2.99
N GLY A 23 -11.66 2.87 -1.79
CA GLY A 23 -11.82 3.85 -0.72
C GLY A 23 -11.46 5.22 -1.28
N GLN A 24 -12.29 6.22 -0.96
CA GLN A 24 -12.14 7.59 -1.45
C GLN A 24 -10.68 8.08 -1.27
N GLY A 25 -9.97 8.24 -2.39
CA GLY A 25 -8.62 8.82 -2.49
C GLY A 25 -7.47 7.82 -2.38
N ALA A 26 -6.69 7.71 -3.46
CA ALA A 26 -5.37 7.07 -3.41
C ALA A 26 -4.40 7.88 -2.55
N TYR A 27 -3.50 7.19 -1.85
CA TYR A 27 -2.39 7.82 -1.13
C TYR A 27 -1.62 8.80 -2.03
N ARG A 28 -1.37 10.02 -1.52
CA ARG A 28 -0.63 11.09 -2.21
C ARG A 28 0.60 11.48 -1.39
N GLY A 29 1.67 10.73 -1.53
CA GLY A 29 2.94 10.99 -0.86
C GLY A 29 4.11 10.26 -1.54
N PRO A 30 5.28 10.22 -0.88
CA PRO A 30 6.44 9.44 -1.35
C PRO A 30 6.07 8.01 -1.74
N LEU A 31 6.65 7.48 -2.83
CA LEU A 31 6.34 6.13 -3.29
C LEU A 31 6.72 5.11 -2.19
N ILE A 32 5.81 4.19 -1.86
CA ILE A 32 6.05 3.09 -0.92
C ILE A 32 5.92 1.77 -1.67
N GLY A 33 7.00 0.99 -1.65
CA GLY A 33 7.02 -0.40 -2.12
C GLY A 33 7.04 -1.39 -0.97
N VAL A 34 6.76 -2.65 -1.28
CA VAL A 34 6.87 -3.78 -0.35
C VAL A 34 7.93 -4.73 -0.87
N ASN A 35 8.84 -5.14 -0.01
CA ASN A 35 9.79 -6.21 -0.24
C ASN A 35 9.46 -7.38 0.70
N SER A 36 9.19 -8.55 0.12
CA SER A 36 8.81 -9.77 0.84
C SER A 36 9.84 -10.90 0.68
N SER A 37 11.08 -10.58 0.31
CA SER A 37 12.14 -11.60 0.11
C SER A 37 12.74 -12.14 1.42
N GLY A 38 12.46 -11.50 2.56
CA GLY A 38 13.01 -11.87 3.87
C GLY A 38 12.07 -12.71 4.73
N GLU A 39 12.37 -12.80 6.02
CA GLU A 39 11.49 -13.44 7.02
C GLU A 39 10.28 -12.55 7.39
N TRP A 40 10.46 -11.24 7.25
CA TRP A 40 9.48 -10.20 7.55
C TRP A 40 9.30 -9.29 6.35
N HIS A 41 8.10 -8.75 6.16
CA HIS A 41 7.88 -7.74 5.12
C HIS A 41 8.66 -6.48 5.45
N GLU A 42 9.28 -5.90 4.44
CA GLU A 42 9.99 -4.63 4.49
C GLU A 42 9.25 -3.61 3.63
N LEU A 43 8.95 -2.45 4.21
CA LEU A 43 8.39 -1.32 3.48
C LEU A 43 9.52 -0.40 3.05
N ILE A 44 9.51 -0.01 1.77
CA ILE A 44 10.56 0.81 1.15
C ILE A 44 9.93 2.10 0.67
N ALA A 45 10.23 3.21 1.34
CA ALA A 45 9.77 4.54 0.93
C ALA A 45 10.84 5.26 0.11
N ARG A 46 10.46 5.87 -1.02
CA ARG A 46 11.32 6.75 -1.84
C ARG A 46 10.87 8.20 -1.67
N THR A 47 11.60 8.95 -0.87
CA THR A 47 11.30 10.35 -0.55
C THR A 47 12.09 11.31 -1.44
N PRO A 48 11.52 12.47 -1.81
CA PRO A 48 12.15 13.41 -2.75
C PRO A 48 13.36 14.16 -2.16
N THR A 49 13.47 14.20 -0.84
CA THR A 49 14.53 14.88 -0.08
C THR A 49 14.86 14.07 1.17
N PRO A 50 16.03 14.25 1.80
CA PRO A 50 16.28 13.75 3.14
C PRO A 50 15.41 14.48 4.19
N GLY A 51 15.45 13.97 5.43
CA GLY A 51 14.79 14.57 6.60
C GLY A 51 13.36 14.10 6.86
N TRP A 52 12.80 13.25 6.00
CA TRP A 52 11.53 12.58 6.28
C TRP A 52 11.69 11.59 7.43
N THR A 53 10.61 11.36 8.18
CA THR A 53 10.54 10.27 9.16
C THR A 53 9.51 9.25 8.68
N PHE A 54 9.85 7.97 8.76
CA PHE A 54 9.00 6.86 8.32
C PHE A 54 8.77 5.92 9.50
N THR A 55 7.54 5.83 9.98
CA THR A 55 7.18 5.06 11.18
C THR A 55 6.08 4.05 10.90
N LEU A 56 6.16 2.93 11.60
CA LEU A 56 5.07 1.98 11.75
C LEU A 56 4.25 2.40 12.97
N ASP A 57 2.98 2.72 12.76
CA ASP A 57 2.12 3.20 13.84
C ASP A 57 1.28 2.09 14.43
N ALA A 58 0.75 1.22 13.57
CA ALA A 58 -0.08 0.11 13.99
C ALA A 58 -0.07 -1.03 12.99
N LYS A 59 -0.46 -2.19 13.49
CA LYS A 59 -0.77 -3.41 12.75
C LYS A 59 -2.14 -3.89 13.22
N ARG A 60 -2.96 -4.36 12.29
CA ARG A 60 -4.28 -4.94 12.61
C ARG A 60 -4.53 -6.18 11.78
N ASP A 61 -4.88 -7.26 12.45
CA ASP A 61 -5.17 -8.52 11.79
C ASP A 61 -6.52 -8.41 11.05
N ILE A 62 -6.57 -9.00 9.86
CA ILE A 62 -7.79 -9.26 9.10
C ILE A 62 -7.81 -10.75 8.71
N LEU A 63 -8.88 -11.22 8.08
CA LEU A 63 -9.15 -12.65 7.91
C LEU A 63 -7.95 -13.44 7.33
N ASP A 64 -7.37 -12.96 6.22
CA ASP A 64 -6.32 -13.65 5.46
C ASP A 64 -5.03 -12.82 5.31
N ALA A 65 -4.93 -11.69 6.01
CA ALA A 65 -3.82 -10.74 5.88
C ALA A 65 -3.69 -9.86 7.13
N GLU A 66 -2.70 -8.98 7.14
CA GLU A 66 -2.57 -7.94 8.14
C GLU A 66 -2.57 -6.55 7.50
N ARG A 67 -3.29 -5.61 8.11
CA ARG A 67 -3.22 -4.18 7.74
C ARG A 67 -2.08 -3.52 8.49
N VAL A 68 -1.20 -2.88 7.75
CA VAL A 68 -0.04 -2.17 8.27
C VAL A 68 -0.27 -0.67 8.07
N PHE A 69 -0.23 0.09 9.16
CA PHE A 69 -0.47 1.53 9.16
C PHE A 69 0.85 2.27 9.38
N VAL A 70 1.21 3.11 8.41
CA VAL A 70 2.48 3.85 8.44
C VAL A 70 2.28 5.35 8.27
N THR A 71 3.17 6.11 8.90
CA THR A 71 3.21 7.56 8.79
C THR A 71 4.52 7.99 8.15
N LEU A 72 4.39 8.87 7.15
CA LEU A 72 5.50 9.67 6.65
C LEU A 72 5.37 11.10 7.14
N ARG A 73 6.30 11.51 8.00
CA ARG A 73 6.38 12.89 8.49
C ARG A 73 7.27 13.71 7.57
N ARG A 74 6.77 14.88 7.17
CA ARG A 74 7.52 15.83 6.36
C ARG A 74 8.77 16.33 7.11
N PRO A 75 9.84 16.66 6.37
CA PRO A 75 11.05 17.22 6.95
C PRO A 75 10.80 18.59 7.59
N ASN A 76 11.71 19.02 8.47
CA ASN A 76 11.63 20.30 9.15
C ASN A 76 11.70 21.46 8.14
N PRO A 77 10.65 22.29 7.98
CA PRO A 77 10.64 23.32 6.95
C PRO A 77 11.66 24.44 7.16
N ILE A 78 12.27 24.55 8.35
CA ILE A 78 13.29 25.57 8.67
C ILE A 78 14.69 25.11 8.21
N ALA A 79 14.90 23.82 8.01
CA ALA A 79 16.19 23.28 7.56
C ALA A 79 16.26 23.22 6.02
N ALA A 80 17.45 23.46 5.49
CA ALA A 80 17.73 23.25 4.08
C ALA A 80 18.09 21.78 3.82
N TYR A 81 17.46 21.17 2.82
CA TYR A 81 17.73 19.80 2.39
C TYR A 81 18.17 19.77 0.93
N PRO A 82 19.16 18.95 0.57
CA PRO A 82 19.50 18.73 -0.83
C PRO A 82 18.33 18.11 -1.59
N SER A 83 18.17 18.49 -2.86
CA SER A 83 17.17 17.90 -3.77
C SER A 83 17.65 16.55 -4.30
N THR A 84 17.81 15.59 -3.40
CA THR A 84 18.23 14.22 -3.71
C THR A 84 17.20 13.23 -3.19
N THR A 85 16.85 12.24 -4.03
CA THR A 85 15.93 11.17 -3.63
C THR A 85 16.60 10.25 -2.63
N VAL A 86 15.89 9.90 -1.56
CA VAL A 86 16.38 9.00 -0.51
C VAL A 86 15.46 7.79 -0.41
N THR A 87 16.08 6.62 -0.22
CA THR A 87 15.37 5.37 0.06
C THR A 87 15.40 5.12 1.57
N MET A 88 14.24 4.88 2.16
CA MET A 88 14.07 4.57 3.57
C MET A 88 13.48 3.17 3.71
N HIS A 89 14.03 2.39 4.63
CA HIS A 89 13.64 1.02 4.88
C HIS A 89 12.95 0.92 6.25
N LEU A 90 11.82 0.24 6.31
CA LEU A 90 11.06 0.02 7.53
C LEU A 90 10.65 -1.44 7.60
N LEU A 91 11.26 -2.18 8.52
CA LEU A 91 10.92 -3.57 8.77
C LEU A 91 9.58 -3.65 9.51
N THR A 92 8.68 -4.51 9.04
CA THR A 92 7.40 -4.76 9.72
C THR A 92 7.50 -5.99 10.61
N PRO A 93 6.65 -6.12 11.64
CA PRO A 93 6.53 -7.35 12.43
C PRO A 93 5.57 -8.36 11.77
N VAL A 94 5.35 -8.28 10.45
CA VAL A 94 4.49 -9.21 9.71
C VAL A 94 5.34 -10.17 8.90
N ARG A 95 5.13 -11.47 9.12
CA ARG A 95 5.87 -12.53 8.42
C ARG A 95 5.56 -12.50 6.93
N THR A 96 6.53 -12.82 6.08
CA THR A 96 6.36 -12.77 4.61
C THR A 96 5.35 -13.78 4.07
N PHE A 97 5.07 -14.86 4.79
CA PHE A 97 4.01 -15.82 4.44
C PHE A 97 2.58 -15.34 4.75
N VAL A 98 2.42 -14.22 5.45
CA VAL A 98 1.13 -13.58 5.72
C VAL A 98 0.98 -12.39 4.79
N GLY A 99 -0.13 -12.27 4.05
CA GLY A 99 -0.36 -11.11 3.18
C GLY A 99 -0.44 -9.80 3.96
N ILE A 100 -0.08 -8.67 3.34
CA ILE A 100 -0.25 -7.34 3.95
C ILE A 100 -1.03 -6.36 3.07
N GLU A 101 -1.85 -5.54 3.71
CA GLU A 101 -2.43 -4.33 3.12
C GLU A 101 -1.76 -3.10 3.75
N VAL A 102 -1.10 -2.28 2.94
CA VAL A 102 -0.38 -1.09 3.44
C VAL A 102 -1.29 0.14 3.38
N TYR A 103 -1.42 0.82 4.51
CA TYR A 103 -2.13 2.09 4.63
C TYR A 103 -1.15 3.15 5.10
N ALA A 104 -1.06 4.26 4.38
CA ALA A 104 -0.12 5.32 4.68
C ALA A 104 -0.82 6.67 4.84
N ARG A 105 -0.21 7.54 5.64
CA ARG A 105 -0.56 8.97 5.69
C ARG A 105 0.70 9.83 5.64
N VAL A 106 0.52 11.06 5.19
CA VAL A 106 1.56 12.09 5.27
C VAL A 106 1.13 13.14 6.29
N VAL A 107 2.01 13.44 7.23
CA VAL A 107 1.77 14.43 8.28
C VAL A 107 2.81 15.56 8.19
N PRO A 108 2.46 16.80 8.58
CA PRO A 108 3.42 17.89 8.66
C PRO A 108 4.51 17.61 9.70
N PHE A 109 5.64 18.33 9.60
CA PHE A 109 6.73 18.22 10.59
C PHE A 109 6.23 18.53 12.00
N THR A 110 5.49 19.62 12.14
CA THR A 110 4.81 20.05 13.36
C THR A 110 3.30 20.03 13.17
N GLY A 111 2.56 19.67 14.22
CA GLY A 111 1.09 19.60 14.21
C GLY A 111 0.54 18.21 14.48
N GLY A 112 -0.79 18.13 14.59
CA GLY A 112 -1.52 16.90 14.89
C GLY A 112 -1.54 15.91 13.74
N ASP A 113 -1.82 14.66 14.09
CA ASP A 113 -1.84 13.51 13.19
C ASP A 113 -3.27 13.21 12.67
N ASP A 114 -4.06 14.25 12.42
CA ASP A 114 -5.48 14.10 12.01
C ASP A 114 -5.63 13.66 10.54
N THR A 115 -4.52 13.60 9.79
CA THR A 115 -4.55 13.08 8.41
C THR A 115 -4.98 11.61 8.42
N PRO A 116 -6.08 11.25 7.74
CA PRO A 116 -6.52 9.86 7.68
C PRO A 116 -5.53 9.01 6.86
N TYR A 117 -5.36 7.77 7.27
CA TYR A 117 -4.63 6.78 6.49
C TYR A 117 -5.38 6.46 5.19
N ARG A 118 -4.61 6.28 4.12
CA ARG A 118 -5.12 5.94 2.78
C ARG A 118 -4.42 4.67 2.28
N PRO A 119 -5.12 3.79 1.55
CA PRO A 119 -4.51 2.60 1.00
C PRO A 119 -3.38 2.98 0.04
N VAL A 120 -2.25 2.30 0.18
CA VAL A 120 -1.14 2.36 -0.76
C VAL A 120 -1.38 1.27 -1.80
N VAL A 121 -1.48 1.67 -3.06
CA VAL A 121 -1.51 0.71 -4.17
C VAL A 121 -0.07 0.23 -4.35
N THR A 122 0.24 -0.92 -3.77
CA THR A 122 1.53 -1.57 -3.94
C THR A 122 1.51 -2.33 -5.26
N PRO A 123 2.43 -2.09 -6.21
CA PRO A 123 2.55 -2.98 -7.35
C PRO A 123 2.88 -4.37 -6.80
N SER A 124 2.04 -5.36 -7.13
CA SER A 124 2.34 -6.76 -6.83
C SER A 124 3.62 -7.12 -7.57
N THR A 125 4.71 -7.34 -6.83
CA THR A 125 5.88 -8.02 -7.40
C THR A 125 5.47 -9.47 -7.58
N GLU A 126 5.05 -9.82 -8.80
CA GLU A 126 4.83 -11.21 -9.19
C GLU A 126 6.19 -11.97 -9.09
N PRO A 127 6.22 -13.19 -8.53
CA PRO A 127 7.45 -13.97 -8.40
C PRO A 127 8.04 -14.45 -9.74
#